data_AF-A8ITF4-F1
#
_entry.id   AF-A8ITF4-F1
#
_cell.length_a   1.000
_cell.length_b   1.000
_cell.length_c   1.000
_cell.angle_alpha   90.00
_cell.angle_beta   90.00
_cell.angle_gamma   90.00
#
_symmetry.space_group_name_H-M   'P 1'
#
loop_
_entity.id
_entity.type
_entity.pdbx_description
1 polymer ?
#
loop_
_entity_poly.entity_id
_entity_poly.type
_entity_poly.pdbx_seq_one_letter_code
_entity_poly.pdbx_strand_id
1 'polypeptide(L)'
;MTLTRGDVENNPEHLESLLGEYHDVRRGWHPDYQSWRIFHALSFFIGGSTFIAGTVCLFFPGYDTLSAMLYIIGSLGFLAVDVQEFFTFSGGVLRANIAMSMAGSTLYVIGSAGFLPAVFAWWSAVGIWGFIGGSAVIGVSQAIKTYRIGCTNTSGRFCLRHLLTDPDACTAAGVEMGACVGAWCFFFGTGLFNRGPLDGPESVLRAVLWTWVAGSCFFTAGALCLAYRHFRMNIV
;
A
#
# COMPACT_ATOMS: atom_id res chain seq x y z
N MET A 1 36.11 0.58 -7.69
CA MET A 1 36.07 0.17 -6.27
C MET A 1 34.85 -0.71 -6.13
N THR A 2 35.05 -2.02 -6.09
CA THR A 2 33.97 -3.01 -6.14
C THR A 2 33.65 -3.39 -4.70
N LEU A 3 32.53 -2.86 -4.18
CA LEU A 3 32.08 -3.20 -2.83
C LEU A 3 31.67 -4.67 -2.81
N THR A 4 32.18 -5.41 -1.84
CA THR A 4 31.87 -6.84 -1.68
C THR A 4 30.65 -7.00 -0.79
N ARG A 5 29.94 -8.12 -0.95
CA ARG A 5 28.68 -8.45 -0.25
C ARG A 5 28.77 -8.36 1.29
N GLY A 6 29.97 -8.41 1.87
CA GLY A 6 30.21 -8.26 3.31
C GLY A 6 30.29 -6.81 3.82
N ASP A 7 30.41 -5.82 2.93
CA ASP A 7 30.51 -4.41 3.34
C ASP A 7 29.12 -3.79 3.66
N VAL A 8 28.04 -4.40 3.16
CA VAL A 8 26.66 -3.97 3.41
C VAL A 8 26.12 -4.55 4.73
N GLU A 9 26.65 -5.70 5.19
CA GLU A 9 26.18 -6.38 6.41
C GLU A 9 26.64 -5.73 7.73
N ASN A 10 27.55 -4.75 7.71
CA ASN A 10 28.19 -4.23 8.93
C ASN A 10 27.98 -2.74 9.22
N ASN A 11 27.02 -2.05 8.57
CA ASN A 11 26.67 -0.69 8.97
C ASN A 11 25.29 -0.64 9.67
N PRO A 12 25.24 -0.87 11.00
CA PRO A 12 23.97 -0.87 11.75
C PRO A 12 23.23 0.47 11.64
N GLU A 13 23.94 1.60 11.48
CA GLU A 13 23.33 2.92 11.26
C GLU A 13 22.55 3.00 9.93
N HIS A 14 22.98 2.24 8.92
CA HIS A 14 22.32 2.19 7.61
C HIS A 14 20.97 1.47 7.69
N LEU A 15 20.91 0.36 8.42
CA LEU A 15 19.68 -0.43 8.65
C LEU A 15 18.69 0.33 9.54
N GLU A 16 19.17 0.99 10.60
CA GLU A 16 18.35 1.85 11.47
C GLU A 16 17.72 3.03 10.72
N SER A 17 18.44 3.64 9.77
CA SER A 17 17.91 4.78 9.00
C SER A 17 16.75 4.40 8.06
N LEU A 18 16.77 3.16 7.54
CA LEU A 18 15.78 2.64 6.60
C LEU A 18 14.55 2.08 7.32
N LEU A 19 14.76 1.26 8.34
CA LEU A 19 13.70 0.43 8.94
C LEU A 19 13.31 0.85 10.37
N GLY A 20 14.03 1.81 10.98
CA GLY A 20 13.89 2.13 12.40
C GLY A 20 14.42 1.00 13.29
N GLU A 21 14.70 1.30 14.56
CA GLU A 21 15.02 0.25 15.55
C GLU A 21 13.81 -0.70 15.72
N TYR A 22 14.03 -1.98 16.01
CA TYR A 22 12.93 -2.88 16.39
C TYR A 22 12.49 -2.60 17.83
N HIS A 23 11.18 -2.71 18.11
CA HIS A 23 10.76 -2.81 19.51
C HIS A 23 11.32 -4.09 20.14
N ASP A 24 11.29 -4.17 21.47
CA ASP A 24 11.49 -5.44 22.19
C ASP A 24 10.27 -6.34 21.90
N VAL A 25 10.23 -6.87 20.67
CA VAL A 25 9.03 -7.50 20.11
C VAL A 25 8.84 -8.84 20.80
N ARG A 26 7.60 -9.13 21.24
CA ARG A 26 7.24 -10.43 21.84
C ARG A 26 7.81 -11.57 20.98
N ARG A 27 8.35 -12.61 21.62
CA ARG A 27 9.13 -13.73 21.05
C ARG A 27 8.53 -14.51 19.85
N GLY A 28 7.37 -14.15 19.29
CA GLY A 28 6.82 -14.73 18.04
C GLY A 28 6.43 -13.71 16.96
N TRP A 29 6.65 -12.41 17.19
CA TRP A 29 6.25 -11.34 16.26
C TRP A 29 7.46 -10.57 15.70
N HIS A 30 8.67 -11.10 15.88
CA HIS A 30 9.88 -10.52 15.30
C HIS A 30 9.90 -10.74 13.77
N PRO A 31 10.34 -9.76 12.97
CA PRO A 31 10.34 -9.88 11.52
C PRO A 31 11.39 -10.84 10.95
N ASP A 32 12.29 -11.34 11.80
CA ASP A 32 13.19 -12.45 11.46
C ASP A 32 12.46 -13.80 11.37
N TYR A 33 11.26 -13.92 11.96
CA TYR A 33 10.48 -15.13 11.85
C TYR A 33 9.83 -15.24 10.46
N GLN A 34 9.97 -16.40 9.84
CA GLN A 34 9.39 -16.68 8.53
C GLN A 34 7.86 -16.56 8.53
N SER A 35 7.20 -16.88 9.64
CA SER A 35 5.75 -16.71 9.80
C SER A 35 5.32 -15.24 9.69
N TRP A 36 6.08 -14.32 10.29
CA TRP A 36 5.83 -12.88 10.21
C TRP A 36 5.90 -12.42 8.74
N ARG A 37 6.97 -12.82 8.02
CA ARG A 37 7.19 -12.46 6.62
C ARG A 37 6.14 -13.04 5.68
N ILE A 38 5.71 -14.29 5.93
CA ILE A 38 4.62 -14.94 5.19
C ILE A 38 3.32 -14.18 5.40
N PHE A 39 2.96 -13.88 6.64
CA PHE A 39 1.74 -13.15 6.94
C PHE A 39 1.77 -11.74 6.32
N HIS A 40 2.90 -11.05 6.40
CA HIS A 40 3.09 -9.71 5.85
C HIS A 40 2.91 -9.68 4.32
N ALA A 41 3.66 -10.53 3.60
CA ALA A 41 3.58 -10.61 2.14
C ALA A 41 2.21 -11.10 1.65
N LEU A 42 1.61 -12.10 2.30
CA LEU A 42 0.29 -12.62 1.91
C LEU A 42 -0.81 -11.60 2.14
N SER A 43 -0.78 -10.86 3.25
CA SER A 43 -1.78 -9.83 3.55
C SER A 43 -1.76 -8.72 2.51
N PHE A 44 -0.57 -8.25 2.12
CA PHE A 44 -0.43 -7.28 1.03
C PHE A 44 -0.92 -7.87 -0.30
N PHE A 45 -0.51 -9.10 -0.65
CA PHE A 45 -0.89 -9.72 -1.91
C PHE A 45 -2.41 -9.94 -2.03
N ILE A 46 -3.06 -10.38 -0.95
CA ILE A 46 -4.52 -10.45 -0.86
C ILE A 46 -5.12 -9.06 -1.06
N GLY A 47 -4.55 -8.02 -0.43
CA GLY A 47 -4.90 -6.63 -0.63
C GLY A 47 -5.01 -6.23 -2.10
N GLY A 48 -3.89 -6.29 -2.83
CA GLY A 48 -3.86 -5.89 -4.23
C GLY A 48 -4.71 -6.80 -5.15
N SER A 49 -4.61 -8.12 -4.98
CA SER A 49 -5.31 -9.05 -5.88
C SER A 49 -6.84 -9.00 -5.76
N THR A 50 -7.37 -8.82 -4.56
CA THR A 50 -8.82 -8.68 -4.35
C THR A 50 -9.34 -7.34 -4.86
N PHE A 51 -8.55 -6.27 -4.83
CA PHE A 51 -8.88 -5.00 -5.49
C PHE A 51 -9.00 -5.15 -7.02
N ILE A 52 -8.11 -5.93 -7.65
CA ILE A 52 -8.23 -6.27 -9.08
C ILE A 52 -9.56 -7.01 -9.32
N ALA A 53 -9.81 -8.09 -8.56
CA ALA A 53 -11.01 -8.90 -8.72
C ALA A 53 -12.30 -8.09 -8.46
N GLY A 54 -12.29 -7.22 -7.44
CA GLY A 54 -13.41 -6.32 -7.12
C GLY A 54 -13.67 -5.34 -8.25
N THR A 55 -12.63 -4.68 -8.76
CA THR A 55 -12.77 -3.77 -9.92
C THR A 55 -13.31 -4.50 -11.15
N VAL A 56 -12.84 -5.73 -11.42
CA VAL A 56 -13.32 -6.55 -12.54
C VAL A 56 -14.82 -6.87 -12.38
N CYS A 57 -15.28 -7.15 -11.16
CA CYS A 57 -16.70 -7.38 -10.89
C CYS A 57 -17.58 -6.20 -11.33
N LEU A 58 -17.11 -4.96 -11.19
CA LEU A 58 -17.86 -3.75 -11.58
C LEU A 58 -18.03 -3.57 -13.09
N PHE A 59 -17.35 -4.35 -13.93
CA PHE A 59 -17.64 -4.39 -15.36
C PHE A 59 -18.93 -5.18 -15.68
N PHE A 60 -19.45 -5.96 -14.72
CA PHE A 60 -20.60 -6.82 -14.89
C PHE A 60 -21.76 -6.33 -14.03
N PRO A 61 -22.93 -6.01 -14.61
CA PRO A 61 -24.10 -5.58 -13.85
C PRO A 61 -24.51 -6.61 -12.78
N GLY A 62 -24.87 -6.14 -11.59
CA GLY A 62 -25.38 -6.96 -10.49
C GLY A 62 -24.31 -7.56 -9.57
N TYR A 63 -23.02 -7.27 -9.81
CA TYR A 63 -21.92 -7.73 -8.98
C TYR A 63 -21.42 -6.69 -7.96
N ASP A 64 -22.20 -5.62 -7.70
CA ASP A 64 -21.83 -4.52 -6.81
C ASP A 64 -21.51 -5.02 -5.38
N THR A 65 -22.34 -5.92 -4.84
CA THR A 65 -22.12 -6.53 -3.53
C THR A 65 -20.81 -7.34 -3.49
N LEU A 66 -20.55 -8.15 -4.52
CA LEU A 66 -19.33 -8.96 -4.57
C LEU A 66 -18.09 -8.06 -4.67
N SER A 67 -18.15 -7.01 -5.51
CA SER A 67 -17.09 -6.01 -5.62
C SER A 67 -16.80 -5.35 -4.28
N ALA A 68 -17.83 -4.85 -3.58
CA ALA A 68 -17.67 -4.21 -2.28
C ALA A 68 -17.06 -5.17 -1.24
N MET A 69 -17.48 -6.44 -1.21
CA MET A 69 -16.90 -7.44 -0.31
C MET A 69 -15.42 -7.71 -0.63
N LEU A 70 -15.05 -7.80 -1.91
CA LEU A 70 -13.66 -7.98 -2.32
C LEU A 70 -12.79 -6.77 -1.93
N TYR A 71 -13.30 -5.55 -2.07
CA TYR A 71 -12.61 -4.37 -1.57
C TYR A 71 -12.47 -4.33 -0.04
N ILE A 72 -13.48 -4.81 0.71
CA ILE A 72 -13.37 -4.94 2.18
C ILE A 72 -12.25 -5.91 2.54
N ILE A 73 -12.23 -7.10 1.93
CA ILE A 73 -11.19 -8.11 2.16
C ILE A 73 -9.80 -7.54 1.82
N GLY A 74 -9.68 -6.86 0.68
CA GLY A 74 -8.41 -6.27 0.28
C GLY A 74 -7.94 -5.16 1.22
N SER A 75 -8.86 -4.30 1.66
CA SER A 75 -8.57 -3.21 2.59
C SER A 75 -8.12 -3.74 3.94
N LEU A 76 -8.71 -4.85 4.41
CA LEU A 76 -8.26 -5.56 5.61
C LEU A 76 -6.85 -6.15 5.44
N GLY A 77 -6.50 -6.61 4.23
CA GLY A 77 -5.15 -7.06 3.90
C GLY A 77 -4.11 -5.95 4.04
N PHE A 78 -4.38 -4.76 3.48
CA PHE A 78 -3.50 -3.59 3.64
C PHE A 78 -3.44 -3.12 5.10
N LEU A 79 -4.58 -3.07 5.79
CA LEU A 79 -4.62 -2.69 7.21
C LEU A 79 -3.81 -3.67 8.08
N ALA A 80 -3.87 -4.97 7.79
CA ALA A 80 -3.10 -5.97 8.52
C ALA A 80 -1.59 -5.73 8.37
N VAL A 81 -1.12 -5.36 7.18
CA VAL A 81 0.26 -4.95 6.91
C VAL A 81 0.63 -3.74 7.77
N ASP A 82 -0.13 -2.64 7.69
CA ASP A 82 0.20 -1.42 8.44
C ASP A 82 0.20 -1.64 9.96
N VAL A 83 -0.75 -2.42 10.48
CA VAL A 83 -0.83 -2.78 11.89
C VAL A 83 0.40 -3.60 12.29
N GLN A 84 0.78 -4.58 11.47
CA GLN A 84 1.94 -5.41 11.71
C GLN A 84 3.23 -4.57 11.72
N GLU A 85 3.41 -3.66 10.75
CA GLU A 85 4.52 -2.72 10.71
C GLU A 85 4.56 -1.81 11.96
N PHE A 86 3.40 -1.28 12.38
CA PHE A 86 3.30 -0.34 13.50
C PHE A 86 3.75 -0.93 14.83
N PHE A 87 3.50 -2.23 15.04
CA PHE A 87 3.93 -2.97 16.22
C PHE A 87 5.34 -3.56 16.11
N THR A 88 5.93 -3.54 14.92
CA THR A 88 7.26 -4.12 14.66
C THR A 88 8.34 -3.06 14.70
N PHE A 89 8.14 -1.97 13.96
CA PHE A 89 9.15 -0.92 13.80
C PHE A 89 9.01 0.17 14.86
N SER A 90 10.15 0.75 15.24
CA SER A 90 10.23 1.88 16.16
C SER A 90 10.79 3.14 15.46
N GLY A 91 11.04 4.19 16.22
CA GLY A 91 11.38 5.51 15.69
C GLY A 91 10.15 6.39 15.44
N GLY A 92 10.18 7.62 15.97
CA GLY A 92 9.02 8.53 15.98
C GLY A 92 8.50 8.88 14.59
N VAL A 93 9.40 9.22 13.66
CA VAL A 93 9.02 9.65 12.29
C VAL A 93 8.47 8.47 11.48
N LEU A 94 9.12 7.31 11.53
CA LEU A 94 8.67 6.12 10.81
C LEU A 94 7.32 5.65 11.34
N ARG A 95 7.15 5.55 12.66
CA ARG A 95 5.87 5.15 13.28
C ARG A 95 4.75 6.14 13.00
N ALA A 96 5.02 7.44 13.01
CA ALA A 96 4.01 8.43 12.62
C ALA A 96 3.55 8.25 11.16
N ASN A 97 4.49 7.90 10.27
CA ASN A 97 4.17 7.60 8.88
C ASN A 97 3.38 6.28 8.74
N ILE A 98 3.78 5.21 9.42
CA ILE A 98 3.02 3.95 9.43
C ILE A 98 1.62 4.15 10.01
N ALA A 99 1.48 4.93 11.09
CA ALA A 99 0.18 5.26 11.67
C ALA A 99 -0.71 6.04 10.69
N MET A 100 -0.11 6.89 9.85
CA MET A 100 -0.80 7.57 8.76
C MET A 100 -1.31 6.55 7.73
N SER A 101 -0.46 5.63 7.25
CA SER A 101 -0.88 4.53 6.36
C SER A 101 -2.01 3.70 6.96
N MET A 102 -1.87 3.28 8.22
CA MET A 102 -2.87 2.52 8.98
C MET A 102 -4.22 3.24 9.06
N ALA A 103 -4.22 4.56 9.30
CA ALA A 103 -5.42 5.37 9.29
C ALA A 103 -6.06 5.43 7.89
N GLY A 104 -5.24 5.56 6.85
CA GLY A 104 -5.67 5.50 5.45
C GLY A 104 -6.30 4.15 5.07
N SER A 105 -5.67 3.04 5.45
CA SER A 105 -6.19 1.68 5.25
C SER A 105 -7.49 1.43 6.03
N THR A 106 -7.62 2.01 7.23
CA THR A 106 -8.87 1.99 8.00
C THR A 106 -9.99 2.70 7.25
N LEU A 107 -9.70 3.87 6.65
CA LEU A 107 -10.66 4.58 5.80
C LEU A 107 -11.02 3.81 4.53
N TYR A 108 -10.09 3.03 3.96
CA TYR A 108 -10.39 2.09 2.87
C TYR A 108 -11.37 1.00 3.29
N VAL A 109 -11.23 0.41 4.49
CA VAL A 109 -12.20 -0.57 5.01
C VAL A 109 -13.58 0.07 5.14
N ILE A 110 -13.65 1.27 5.74
CA ILE A 110 -14.90 2.01 5.92
C ILE A 110 -15.52 2.39 4.56
N GLY A 111 -14.72 2.89 3.63
CA GLY A 111 -15.15 3.25 2.28
C GLY A 111 -15.66 2.04 1.49
N SER A 112 -14.96 0.91 1.57
CA SER A 112 -15.38 -0.35 0.93
C SER A 112 -16.71 -0.86 1.48
N ALA A 113 -16.89 -0.82 2.81
CA ALA A 113 -18.16 -1.14 3.43
C ALA A 113 -19.27 -0.14 3.03
N GLY A 114 -18.92 1.13 2.83
CA GLY A 114 -19.82 2.17 2.33
C GLY A 114 -20.41 1.91 0.94
N PHE A 115 -19.75 1.07 0.13
CA PHE A 115 -20.23 0.65 -1.19
C PHE A 115 -21.10 -0.62 -1.16
N LEU A 116 -21.30 -1.25 0.00
CA LEU A 116 -22.32 -2.29 0.12
C LEU A 116 -23.70 -1.69 -0.19
N PRO A 117 -24.55 -2.32 -1.03
CA PRO A 117 -25.80 -1.69 -1.49
C PRO A 117 -26.70 -1.17 -0.36
N ALA A 118 -26.80 -1.90 0.76
CA ALA A 118 -27.57 -1.49 1.93
C ALA A 118 -27.02 -0.22 2.61
N VAL A 119 -25.69 -0.09 2.68
CA VAL A 119 -25.03 1.09 3.27
C VAL A 119 -25.06 2.26 2.29
N PHE A 120 -24.77 2.00 1.01
CA PHE A 120 -24.74 3.02 -0.04
C PHE A 120 -26.11 3.68 -0.25
N ALA A 121 -27.19 2.89 -0.20
CA ALA A 121 -28.57 3.40 -0.30
C ALA A 121 -28.93 4.32 0.87
N TRP A 122 -28.34 4.12 2.05
CA TRP A 122 -28.57 4.96 3.22
C TRP A 122 -27.63 6.17 3.28
N TRP A 123 -26.35 5.97 2.97
CA TRP A 123 -25.32 6.99 3.10
C TRP A 123 -24.13 6.76 2.15
N SER A 124 -24.36 6.99 0.85
CA SER A 124 -23.36 6.87 -0.22
C SER A 124 -22.05 7.64 0.03
N ALA A 125 -22.13 8.76 0.76
CA ALA A 125 -20.99 9.59 1.08
C ALA A 125 -19.91 8.86 1.90
N VAL A 126 -20.27 7.82 2.67
CA VAL A 126 -19.30 6.99 3.40
C VAL A 126 -18.38 6.27 2.43
N GLY A 127 -18.94 5.67 1.37
CA GLY A 127 -18.15 4.96 0.38
C GLY A 127 -17.19 5.88 -0.37
N ILE A 128 -17.74 6.99 -0.86
CA ILE A 128 -17.00 7.98 -1.65
C ILE A 128 -15.90 8.64 -0.83
N TRP A 129 -16.23 9.24 0.31
CA TRP A 129 -15.25 9.99 1.11
C TRP A 129 -14.32 9.08 1.90
N GLY A 130 -14.74 7.87 2.27
CA GLY A 130 -13.85 6.86 2.83
C GLY A 130 -12.73 6.50 1.86
N PHE A 131 -13.06 6.23 0.59
CA PHE A 131 -12.03 5.97 -0.42
C PHE A 131 -11.20 7.20 -0.78
N ILE A 132 -11.79 8.38 -0.95
CA ILE A 132 -11.03 9.60 -1.27
C ILE A 132 -10.07 9.94 -0.12
N GLY A 133 -10.57 9.99 1.11
CA GLY A 133 -9.78 10.29 2.31
C GLY A 133 -8.69 9.25 2.53
N GLY A 134 -9.05 7.95 2.50
CA GLY A 134 -8.09 6.87 2.64
C GLY A 134 -6.99 6.92 1.58
N SER A 135 -7.37 7.15 0.33
CA SER A 135 -6.42 7.22 -0.79
C SER A 135 -5.44 8.38 -0.63
N ALA A 136 -5.91 9.56 -0.24
CA ALA A 136 -5.06 10.72 -0.02
C ALA A 136 -4.05 10.47 1.12
N VAL A 137 -4.52 9.89 2.22
CA VAL A 137 -3.69 9.60 3.40
C VAL A 137 -2.63 8.54 3.07
N ILE A 138 -3.00 7.44 2.42
CA ILE A 138 -2.06 6.41 1.95
C ILE A 138 -1.08 7.04 0.95
N GLY A 139 -1.57 7.71 -0.09
CA GLY A 139 -0.72 8.29 -1.14
C GLY A 139 0.34 9.24 -0.59
N VAL A 140 -0.02 10.09 0.38
CA VAL A 140 0.94 10.98 1.05
C VAL A 140 1.92 10.21 1.94
N SER A 141 1.42 9.27 2.77
CA SER A 141 2.26 8.44 3.64
C SER A 141 3.34 7.71 2.83
N GLN A 142 2.94 7.02 1.77
CA GLN A 142 3.86 6.24 0.93
C GLN A 142 4.77 7.11 0.06
N ALA A 143 4.34 8.30 -0.37
CA ALA A 143 5.22 9.27 -1.01
C ALA A 143 6.35 9.72 -0.06
N ILE A 144 6.03 9.96 1.22
CA ILE A 144 7.03 10.32 2.23
C ILE A 144 7.97 9.14 2.51
N LYS A 145 7.47 7.90 2.62
CA LYS A 145 8.34 6.71 2.77
C LYS A 145 9.29 6.54 1.58
N THR A 146 8.77 6.65 0.36
CA THR A 146 9.56 6.60 -0.88
C THR A 146 10.65 7.69 -0.90
N TYR A 147 10.30 8.92 -0.52
CA TYR A 147 11.26 10.02 -0.42
C TYR A 147 12.38 9.69 0.57
N ARG A 148 12.03 9.15 1.75
CA ARG A 148 13.02 8.76 2.77
C ARG A 148 13.97 7.70 2.26
N ILE A 149 13.47 6.66 1.59
CA ILE A 149 14.30 5.62 0.95
C ILE A 149 15.28 6.26 -0.05
N GLY A 150 14.81 7.23 -0.86
CA GLY A 150 15.67 7.95 -1.80
C GLY A 150 16.69 8.89 -1.16
N CYS A 151 16.52 9.24 0.12
CA CYS A 151 17.43 10.07 0.91
C CYS A 151 18.41 9.24 1.77
N THR A 152 18.25 7.92 1.80
CA THR A 152 19.16 7.03 2.50
C THR A 152 20.55 7.12 1.88
N ASN A 153 21.57 7.27 2.73
CA ASN A 153 23.00 7.36 2.34
C ASN A 153 23.41 8.54 1.44
N THR A 154 22.57 9.56 1.28
CA THR A 154 22.82 10.67 0.34
C THR A 154 22.95 12.04 1.03
N SER A 155 23.42 12.04 2.28
CA SER A 155 23.51 13.26 3.11
C SER A 155 22.16 14.01 3.21
N GLY A 156 21.04 13.27 3.18
CA GLY A 156 19.68 13.80 3.28
C GLY A 156 19.11 14.37 1.99
N ARG A 157 19.77 14.20 0.83
CA ARG A 157 19.27 14.67 -0.48
C ARG A 157 18.66 13.52 -1.28
N PHE A 158 17.46 13.71 -1.81
CA PHE A 158 16.83 12.67 -2.63
C PHE A 158 17.68 12.31 -3.87
N CYS A 159 17.93 11.01 -4.07
CA CYS A 159 18.72 10.49 -5.18
C CYS A 159 17.98 9.37 -5.91
N LEU A 160 17.39 9.70 -7.08
CA LEU A 160 16.72 8.70 -7.91
C LEU A 160 17.67 7.57 -8.36
N ARG A 161 18.95 7.89 -8.61
CA ARG A 161 19.93 6.89 -9.00
C ARG A 161 20.08 5.83 -7.90
N HIS A 162 20.07 6.22 -6.62
CA HIS A 162 20.15 5.28 -5.51
C HIS A 162 18.98 4.29 -5.54
N LEU A 163 17.75 4.79 -5.72
CA LEU A 163 16.55 3.95 -5.85
C LEU A 163 16.63 2.97 -7.03
N LEU A 164 17.39 3.26 -8.08
CA LEU A 164 17.46 2.40 -9.26
C LEU A 164 18.66 1.44 -9.26
N THR A 165 19.73 1.78 -8.54
CA THR A 165 20.98 1.00 -8.57
C THR A 165 21.19 0.15 -7.34
N ASP A 166 20.63 0.54 -6.20
CA ASP A 166 20.71 -0.24 -4.96
C ASP A 166 19.53 -1.23 -4.92
N PRO A 167 19.76 -2.56 -4.88
CA PRO A 167 18.68 -3.53 -4.89
C PRO A 167 17.73 -3.45 -3.70
N ASP A 168 18.24 -3.09 -2.51
CA ASP A 168 17.42 -2.94 -1.31
C ASP A 168 16.54 -1.70 -1.45
N ALA A 169 17.14 -0.55 -1.77
CA ALA A 169 16.38 0.69 -2.00
C ALA A 169 15.38 0.56 -3.15
N CYS A 170 15.74 -0.12 -4.23
CA CYS A 170 14.87 -0.35 -5.39
C CYS A 170 13.64 -1.17 -5.04
N THR A 171 13.82 -2.26 -4.30
CA THR A 171 12.70 -3.13 -3.94
C THR A 171 11.84 -2.50 -2.86
N ALA A 172 12.44 -1.80 -1.88
CA ALA A 172 11.70 -1.00 -0.89
C ALA A 172 10.87 0.08 -1.58
N ALA A 173 11.47 0.86 -2.49
CA ALA A 173 10.74 1.85 -3.28
C ALA A 173 9.68 1.20 -4.17
N GLY A 174 9.89 -0.01 -4.68
CA GLY A 174 8.88 -0.77 -5.41
C GLY A 174 7.62 -1.05 -4.57
N VAL A 175 7.79 -1.40 -3.30
CA VAL A 175 6.68 -1.57 -2.34
C VAL A 175 5.94 -0.25 -2.15
N GLU A 176 6.67 0.81 -1.77
CA GLU A 176 6.05 2.08 -1.38
C GLU A 176 5.48 2.86 -2.56
N MET A 177 6.18 2.90 -3.70
CA MET A 177 5.66 3.53 -4.91
C MET A 177 4.47 2.77 -5.49
N GLY A 178 4.47 1.44 -5.41
CA GLY A 178 3.32 0.63 -5.81
C GLY A 178 2.07 1.01 -5.03
N ALA A 179 2.19 1.12 -3.72
CA ALA A 179 1.09 1.58 -2.87
C ALA A 179 0.73 3.06 -3.09
N CYS A 180 1.72 3.93 -3.29
CA CYS A 180 1.53 5.36 -3.56
C CYS A 180 0.72 5.58 -4.85
N VAL A 181 1.19 5.03 -5.97
CA VAL A 181 0.52 5.17 -7.28
C VAL A 181 -0.85 4.48 -7.25
N GLY A 182 -0.93 3.31 -6.62
CA GLY A 182 -2.19 2.60 -6.38
C GLY A 182 -3.23 3.50 -5.71
N ALA A 183 -2.86 4.11 -4.58
CA ALA A 183 -3.74 5.00 -3.84
C ALA A 183 -4.15 6.23 -4.65
N TRP A 184 -3.22 6.88 -5.38
CA TRP A 184 -3.56 8.03 -6.22
C TRP A 184 -4.51 7.66 -7.36
N CYS A 185 -4.38 6.49 -7.96
CA CYS A 185 -5.37 5.99 -8.94
C CYS A 185 -6.76 5.89 -8.32
N PHE A 186 -6.90 5.35 -7.10
CA PHE A 186 -8.20 5.31 -6.41
C PHE A 186 -8.69 6.70 -6.01
N PHE A 187 -7.81 7.62 -5.59
CA PHE A 187 -8.17 9.01 -5.31
C PHE A 187 -8.83 9.69 -6.53
N PHE A 188 -8.14 9.66 -7.68
CA PHE A 188 -8.63 10.29 -8.90
C PHE A 188 -9.82 9.53 -9.49
N GLY A 189 -9.78 8.20 -9.50
CA GLY A 189 -10.88 7.36 -9.98
C GLY A 189 -12.17 7.59 -9.20
N THR A 190 -12.11 7.61 -7.86
CA THR A 190 -13.29 7.88 -7.02
C THR A 190 -13.73 9.33 -7.09
N GLY A 191 -12.80 10.27 -7.28
CA GLY A 191 -13.13 11.67 -7.56
C GLY A 191 -13.92 11.85 -8.86
N LEU A 192 -13.51 11.14 -9.92
CA LEU A 192 -14.24 11.09 -11.19
C LEU A 192 -15.60 10.39 -11.04
N PHE A 193 -15.66 9.27 -10.30
CA PHE A 193 -16.92 8.57 -10.01
C PHE A 193 -17.94 9.47 -9.32
N ASN A 194 -17.50 10.31 -8.38
CA ASN A 194 -18.37 11.19 -7.61
C ASN A 194 -18.93 12.37 -8.42
N ARG A 195 -18.19 12.85 -9.44
CA ARG A 195 -18.50 14.11 -10.13
C ARG A 195 -18.87 13.95 -11.61
N GLY A 196 -18.45 12.87 -12.24
CA GLY A 196 -18.67 12.67 -13.66
C GLY A 196 -20.02 12.03 -13.96
N PRO A 197 -20.54 12.21 -15.19
CA PRO A 197 -21.69 11.44 -15.65
C PRO A 197 -21.32 9.95 -15.67
N LEU A 198 -22.10 9.10 -14.98
CA LEU A 198 -21.86 7.65 -14.94
C LEU A 198 -22.56 6.92 -16.09
N ASP A 199 -23.57 7.54 -16.70
CA ASP A 199 -24.37 6.98 -17.78
C ASP A 199 -24.38 7.88 -19.02
N GLY A 200 -24.77 7.30 -20.17
CA GLY A 200 -24.91 8.02 -21.43
C GLY A 200 -23.60 8.15 -22.24
N PRO A 201 -23.63 8.89 -23.36
CA PRO A 201 -22.51 8.99 -24.31
C PRO A 201 -21.27 9.69 -23.74
N GLU A 202 -21.44 10.50 -22.69
CA GLU A 202 -20.35 11.21 -22.01
C GLU A 202 -19.87 10.46 -20.75
N SER A 203 -20.33 9.23 -20.52
CA SER A 203 -20.03 8.47 -19.31
C SER A 203 -18.52 8.35 -19.04
N VAL A 204 -18.11 8.69 -17.82
CA VAL A 204 -16.74 8.51 -17.33
C VAL A 204 -16.53 7.16 -16.66
N LEU A 205 -17.56 6.32 -16.53
CA LEU A 205 -17.50 5.07 -15.75
C LEU A 205 -16.38 4.16 -16.26
N ARG A 206 -16.21 4.04 -17.57
CA ARG A 206 -15.13 3.23 -18.14
C ARG A 206 -13.74 3.76 -17.75
N ALA A 207 -13.55 5.07 -17.74
CA ALA A 207 -12.30 5.68 -17.31
C ALA A 207 -12.06 5.48 -15.81
N VAL A 208 -13.10 5.59 -14.98
CA VAL A 208 -13.05 5.27 -13.55
C VAL A 208 -12.59 3.83 -13.34
N LEU A 209 -13.26 2.85 -13.97
CA LEU A 209 -12.94 1.44 -13.79
C LEU A 209 -11.51 1.11 -14.24
N TRP A 210 -11.05 1.63 -15.39
CA TRP A 210 -9.66 1.40 -15.82
C TRP A 210 -8.63 2.08 -14.92
N THR A 211 -8.96 3.23 -14.33
CA THR A 211 -8.10 3.89 -13.35
C THR A 211 -7.98 3.02 -12.09
N TRP A 212 -9.08 2.45 -11.59
CA TRP A 212 -9.06 1.51 -10.46
C TRP A 212 -8.33 0.21 -10.79
N VAL A 213 -8.47 -0.34 -12.01
CA VAL A 213 -7.69 -1.51 -12.44
C VAL A 213 -6.19 -1.19 -12.40
N ALA A 214 -5.79 -0.05 -12.97
CA ALA A 214 -4.39 0.37 -12.94
C ALA A 214 -3.87 0.50 -11.50
N GLY A 215 -4.64 1.17 -10.62
CA GLY A 215 -4.28 1.31 -9.22
C GLY A 215 -4.13 -0.05 -8.50
N SER A 216 -5.05 -0.97 -8.77
CA SER A 216 -5.01 -2.33 -8.22
C SER A 216 -3.78 -3.11 -8.68
N CYS A 217 -3.40 -2.99 -9.96
CA CYS A 217 -2.16 -3.57 -10.48
C CYS A 217 -0.92 -3.01 -9.79
N PHE A 218 -0.88 -1.71 -9.49
CA PHE A 218 0.24 -1.11 -8.75
C PHE A 218 0.33 -1.60 -7.30
N PHE A 219 -0.81 -1.75 -6.60
CA PHE A 219 -0.82 -2.39 -5.28
C PHE A 219 -0.28 -3.82 -5.34
N THR A 220 -0.71 -4.62 -6.31
CA THR A 220 -0.21 -6.00 -6.49
C THR A 220 1.28 -6.02 -6.82
N ALA A 221 1.76 -5.11 -7.67
CA ALA A 221 3.19 -5.00 -7.97
C ALA A 221 4.02 -4.66 -6.71
N GLY A 222 3.51 -3.78 -5.85
CA GLY A 222 4.11 -3.49 -4.55
C GLY A 222 4.19 -4.75 -3.66
N ALA A 223 3.11 -5.53 -3.59
CA ALA A 223 3.09 -6.80 -2.85
C ALA A 223 4.11 -7.82 -3.40
N LEU A 224 4.28 -7.89 -4.73
CA LEU A 224 5.29 -8.75 -5.34
C LEU A 224 6.72 -8.30 -5.00
N CYS A 225 6.97 -6.99 -4.94
CA CYS A 225 8.24 -6.45 -4.47
C CYS A 225 8.50 -6.84 -3.01
N LEU A 226 7.48 -6.75 -2.14
CA LEU A 226 7.59 -7.15 -0.73
C LEU A 226 7.89 -8.65 -0.59
N ALA A 227 7.16 -9.49 -1.33
CA ALA A 227 7.42 -10.93 -1.35
C ALA A 227 8.86 -11.25 -1.81
N TYR A 228 9.35 -10.54 -2.84
CA TYR A 228 10.72 -10.69 -3.30
C TYR A 228 11.75 -10.31 -2.21
N ARG A 229 11.53 -9.19 -1.50
CA ARG A 229 12.38 -8.77 -0.37
C ARG A 229 12.48 -9.87 0.69
N HIS A 230 11.33 -10.38 1.14
CA HIS A 230 11.29 -11.36 2.20
C HIS A 230 11.85 -12.74 1.80
N PHE A 231 11.53 -13.24 0.61
CA PHE A 231 11.81 -14.64 0.25
C PHE A 231 13.03 -14.83 -0.64
N ARG A 232 13.52 -13.78 -1.30
CA ARG A 232 14.71 -13.87 -2.17
C ARG A 232 15.89 -13.08 -1.62
N MET A 233 15.63 -11.91 -1.04
CA MET A 233 16.69 -11.09 -0.47
C MET A 233 16.92 -11.37 1.02
N ASN A 234 15.96 -12.03 1.70
CA ASN A 234 15.98 -12.26 3.14
C ASN A 234 15.98 -10.95 3.96
N ILE A 235 15.37 -9.90 3.40
CA ILE A 235 15.31 -8.55 3.97
C ILE A 235 13.90 -8.29 4.52
N VAL A 236 13.84 -7.53 5.63
CA VAL A 236 12.61 -7.05 6.27
C VAL A 236 12.18 -5.73 5.64
#